data_AF-A0A7S3FAR0-F1
#
_entry.id   AF-A0A7S3FAR0-F1
#
_cell.length_a   1.000
_cell.length_b   1.000
_cell.length_c   1.000
_cell.angle_alpha   90.00
_cell.angle_beta   90.00
_cell.angle_gamma   90.00
#
_symmetry.space_group_name_H-M   'P 1'
#
loop_
_entity.id
_entity.type
_entity.pdbx_description
1 polymer ?
#
loop_
_entity_poly.entity_id
_entity_poly.type
_entity_poly.pdbx_seq_one_letter_code
_entity_poly.pdbx_strand_id
1 'polypeptide(L)'
;RLTLMESSSEEGSIVTEDSELAHCVQLLQLRPGILESALTHRRIGGGAMGTFLKPLTLKQAHAARDAFCMHLYALAFDWTVLMLNERVVPLEHTRSVGILDVYGFENFLINGFAQLCIN
;
A
#
# COMPACT_ATOMS: atom_id res chain seq x y z
N ARG A 1 -12.09 2.96 -8.50
CA ARG A 1 -11.63 2.13 -7.34
C ARG A 1 -11.39 0.72 -7.85
N LEU A 2 -10.23 0.10 -7.61
CA LEU A 2 -9.98 -1.28 -8.03
C LEU A 2 -10.95 -2.27 -7.35
N THR A 3 -11.82 -2.88 -8.17
CA THR A 3 -12.86 -3.85 -7.79
C THR A 3 -12.37 -5.28 -8.06
N LEU A 4 -12.59 -6.17 -7.09
CA LEU A 4 -12.18 -7.58 -7.13
C LEU A 4 -13.42 -8.46 -6.92
N MET A 5 -13.47 -9.62 -7.56
CA MET A 5 -14.51 -10.65 -7.40
C MET A 5 -13.92 -12.04 -7.26
N GLU A 6 -14.71 -12.99 -6.76
CA GLU A 6 -14.33 -14.41 -6.73
C GLU A 6 -14.23 -14.97 -8.15
N SER A 7 -13.23 -15.82 -8.38
CA SER A 7 -13.08 -16.55 -9.63
C SER A 7 -14.13 -17.67 -9.73
N SER A 8 -14.69 -17.89 -10.93
CA SER A 8 -15.71 -18.92 -11.17
C SER A 8 -15.17 -20.35 -11.15
N SER A 9 -13.85 -20.55 -11.21
CA SER A 9 -13.26 -21.89 -11.42
C SER A 9 -12.31 -22.37 -10.31
N GLU A 10 -11.98 -21.57 -9.29
CA GLU A 10 -11.13 -21.95 -8.14
C GLU A 10 -11.36 -21.01 -6.94
N GLU A 11 -10.76 -21.29 -5.76
CA GLU A 11 -10.65 -20.39 -4.58
C GLU A 11 -9.79 -19.11 -4.85
N GLY A 12 -9.89 -18.54 -6.04
CA GLY A 12 -9.11 -17.39 -6.51
C GLY A 12 -9.92 -16.09 -6.58
N SER A 13 -9.26 -15.02 -7.01
CA SER A 13 -9.87 -13.70 -7.22
C SER A 13 -9.42 -13.09 -8.53
N ILE A 14 -10.28 -12.26 -9.10
CA ILE A 14 -10.05 -11.56 -10.38
C ILE A 14 -10.35 -10.07 -10.23
N VAL A 15 -9.70 -9.24 -11.03
CA VAL A 15 -10.03 -7.82 -11.18
C VAL A 15 -11.14 -7.70 -12.22
N THR A 16 -12.17 -6.90 -11.94
CA THR A 16 -13.36 -6.82 -12.82
C THR A 16 -13.45 -5.55 -13.66
N GLU A 17 -12.64 -4.53 -13.34
CA GLU A 17 -12.66 -3.24 -14.02
C GLU A 17 -11.30 -2.94 -14.66
N ASP A 18 -11.20 -3.21 -15.96
CA ASP A 18 -9.98 -3.02 -16.74
C ASP A 18 -9.57 -1.54 -16.85
N SER A 19 -10.52 -0.60 -16.84
CA SER A 19 -10.24 0.83 -16.98
C SER A 19 -9.49 1.40 -15.76
N GLU A 20 -9.95 1.07 -14.55
CA GLU A 20 -9.33 1.51 -13.30
C GLU A 20 -7.96 0.86 -13.12
N LEU A 21 -7.85 -0.42 -13.43
CA LEU A 21 -6.57 -1.13 -13.43
C LEU A 21 -5.58 -0.50 -14.41
N ALA A 22 -6.00 -0.24 -15.65
CA ALA A 22 -5.16 0.39 -16.66
C ALA A 22 -4.72 1.79 -16.23
N HIS A 23 -5.62 2.57 -15.61
CA HIS A 23 -5.28 3.89 -15.10
C HIS A 23 -4.21 3.82 -13.99
N CYS A 24 -4.35 2.89 -13.03
CA CYS A 24 -3.34 2.67 -12.00
C CYS A 24 -2.00 2.22 -12.60
N VAL A 25 -2.01 1.29 -13.56
CA VAL A 25 -0.80 0.83 -14.25
C VAL A 25 -0.11 1.97 -14.99
N GLN A 26 -0.86 2.86 -15.64
CA GLN A 26 -0.32 4.02 -16.32
C GLN A 26 0.32 5.02 -15.35
N LEU A 27 -0.38 5.38 -14.28
CA LEU A 27 0.13 6.34 -13.27
C LEU A 27 1.39 5.82 -12.58
N LEU A 28 1.41 4.53 -12.23
CA LEU A 28 2.54 3.88 -11.59
C LEU A 28 3.64 3.45 -12.57
N GLN A 29 3.43 3.69 -13.87
CA GLN A 29 4.36 3.32 -14.96
C GLN A 29 4.77 1.84 -14.91
N LEU A 30 3.81 0.97 -14.60
CA LEU A 30 4.02 -0.46 -14.51
C LEU A 30 3.85 -1.13 -15.88
N ARG A 31 4.46 -2.30 -16.04
CA ARG A 31 4.16 -3.15 -17.19
C ARG A 31 2.76 -3.78 -17.00
N PRO A 32 1.99 -3.96 -18.08
CA PRO A 32 0.69 -4.63 -18.02
C PRO A 32 0.75 -5.99 -17.30
N GLY A 33 -0.29 -6.32 -16.55
CA GLY A 33 -0.42 -7.59 -15.83
C GLY A 33 0.35 -7.70 -14.51
N ILE A 34 1.37 -6.86 -14.25
CA ILE A 34 2.13 -6.92 -12.98
C ILE A 34 1.23 -6.59 -11.79
N LEU A 35 0.50 -5.47 -11.88
CA LEU A 35 -0.37 -5.03 -10.78
C LEU A 35 -1.49 -6.04 -10.53
N GLU A 36 -2.10 -6.55 -11.59
CA GLU A 36 -3.15 -7.57 -11.49
C GLU A 36 -2.63 -8.85 -10.82
N SER A 37 -1.48 -9.37 -11.29
CA SER A 37 -0.87 -10.56 -10.71
C SER A 37 -0.48 -10.36 -9.25
N ALA A 38 0.07 -9.19 -8.89
CA ALA A 38 0.43 -8.87 -7.51
C ALA A 38 -0.78 -8.79 -6.57
N LEU A 39 -1.95 -8.38 -7.08
CA LEU A 39 -3.20 -8.27 -6.31
C LEU A 39 -3.99 -9.58 -6.23
N THR A 40 -3.81 -10.47 -7.20
CA THR A 40 -4.59 -11.72 -7.31
C THR A 40 -3.79 -12.98 -6.98
N HIS A 41 -2.46 -12.91 -6.93
CA HIS A 41 -1.58 -14.04 -6.66
C HIS A 41 -0.51 -13.70 -5.64
N ARG A 42 -0.16 -14.68 -4.79
CA ARG A 42 1.04 -14.61 -3.96
C ARG A 42 2.14 -15.49 -4.52
N ARG A 43 3.36 -14.97 -4.48
CA ARG A 43 4.57 -15.70 -4.83
C ARG A 43 5.03 -16.52 -3.63
N ILE A 44 5.13 -17.84 -3.79
CA ILE A 44 5.57 -18.77 -2.75
C ILE A 44 6.92 -19.37 -3.17
N GLY A 45 7.94 -19.20 -2.33
CA GLY A 45 9.23 -19.87 -2.53
C GLY A 45 9.12 -21.34 -2.17
N GLY A 46 9.43 -22.23 -3.12
CA GLY A 46 9.47 -23.68 -2.94
C GLY A 46 10.89 -24.24 -2.80
N GLY A 47 11.86 -23.40 -2.43
CA GLY A 47 13.27 -23.80 -2.31
C GLY A 47 13.81 -24.35 -3.63
N ALA A 48 14.34 -25.57 -3.61
CA ALA A 48 14.91 -26.24 -4.79
C ALA A 48 13.88 -26.51 -5.92
N MET A 49 12.58 -26.53 -5.60
CA MET A 49 11.51 -26.73 -6.58
C MET A 49 11.14 -25.44 -7.34
N GLY A 50 11.77 -24.31 -7.00
CA GLY A 50 11.51 -23.03 -7.65
C GLY A 50 10.40 -22.24 -6.98
N THR A 51 9.85 -21.27 -7.71
CA THR A 51 8.86 -20.32 -7.19
C THR A 51 7.50 -20.59 -7.81
N PHE A 52 6.46 -20.62 -6.99
CA PHE A 52 5.09 -20.90 -7.41
C PHE A 52 4.20 -19.68 -7.21
N LEU A 53 3.21 -19.51 -8.10
CA LEU A 53 2.15 -18.52 -7.92
C LEU A 53 0.92 -19.24 -7.37
N LYS A 54 0.43 -18.78 -6.23
CA LYS A 54 -0.81 -19.27 -5.62
C LYS A 54 -1.88 -18.18 -5.74
N PRO A 55 -3.07 -18.47 -6.29
CA PRO A 55 -4.19 -17.54 -6.29
C PRO A 55 -4.54 -17.08 -4.86
N LEU A 56 -4.94 -15.82 -4.74
CA LEU A 56 -5.45 -15.23 -3.51
C LEU A 56 -6.97 -15.35 -3.48
N THR A 57 -7.52 -15.68 -2.32
CA THR A 57 -8.97 -15.58 -2.10
C THR A 57 -9.40 -14.12 -2.17
N LEU A 58 -10.69 -13.85 -2.41
CA LEU A 58 -11.22 -12.49 -2.48
C LEU A 58 -10.85 -11.64 -1.24
N LYS A 59 -10.96 -12.22 -0.05
CA LYS A 59 -10.58 -11.55 1.21
C LYS A 59 -9.09 -11.20 1.24
N GLN A 60 -8.23 -12.10 0.77
CA GLN A 60 -6.78 -11.87 0.73
C GLN A 60 -6.41 -10.81 -0.32
N ALA A 61 -7.06 -10.82 -1.49
CA ALA A 61 -6.84 -9.82 -2.52
C ALA A 61 -7.28 -8.41 -2.08
N HIS A 62 -8.40 -8.30 -1.34
CA HIS A 62 -8.79 -7.03 -0.72
C HIS A 62 -7.75 -6.53 0.29
N ALA A 63 -7.28 -7.42 1.18
CA ALA A 63 -6.23 -7.06 2.12
C ALA A 63 -4.93 -6.64 1.41
N ALA A 64 -4.56 -7.31 0.32
CA ALA A 64 -3.39 -6.96 -0.50
C ALA A 64 -3.55 -5.60 -1.17
N ARG A 65 -4.73 -5.30 -1.74
CA ARG A 65 -5.06 -3.99 -2.31
C ARG A 65 -4.94 -2.89 -1.27
N ASP A 66 -5.57 -3.07 -0.11
CA ASP A 66 -5.61 -2.03 0.92
C ASP A 66 -4.20 -1.80 1.50
N ALA A 67 -3.43 -2.87 1.75
CA ALA A 67 -2.04 -2.78 2.17
C ALA A 67 -1.15 -2.09 1.12
N PHE A 68 -1.35 -2.39 -0.17
CA PHE A 68 -0.65 -1.73 -1.27
C PHE A 68 -0.94 -0.23 -1.32
N CYS A 69 -2.21 0.17 -1.20
CA CYS A 69 -2.60 1.58 -1.15
C CYS A 69 -2.01 2.30 0.08
N MET A 70 -2.07 1.67 1.25
CA MET A 70 -1.45 2.22 2.47
C MET A 70 0.06 2.40 2.30
N HIS A 71 0.73 1.44 1.69
CA HIS A 71 2.17 1.52 1.46
C HIS A 71 2.55 2.59 0.45
N LEU A 72 1.81 2.73 -0.66
CA LEU A 72 2.02 3.81 -1.62
C LEU A 72 1.86 5.18 -0.97
N TYR A 73 0.83 5.35 -0.14
CA TYR A 73 0.63 6.59 0.61
C TYR A 73 1.80 6.88 1.56
N ALA A 74 2.24 5.88 2.33
CA ALA A 74 3.38 6.01 3.23
C ALA A 74 4.65 6.44 2.49
N LEU A 75 4.97 5.81 1.35
CA LEU A 75 6.12 6.17 0.52
C LEU A 75 6.02 7.60 -0.02
N ALA A 76 4.83 8.01 -0.48
CA ALA A 76 4.62 9.36 -0.98
C ALA A 76 4.76 10.41 0.13
N PHE A 77 4.25 10.12 1.33
CA PHE A 77 4.38 10.96 2.50
C PHE A 77 5.85 11.10 2.93
N ASP A 78 6.57 9.99 3.10
CA ASP A 78 7.98 9.96 3.47
C ASP A 78 8.83 10.74 2.47
N TRP A 79 8.59 10.53 1.17
CA TRP A 79 9.28 11.28 0.12
C TRP A 79 8.98 12.77 0.19
N THR A 80 7.73 13.15 0.45
CA THR A 80 7.35 14.57 0.59
C THR A 80 8.06 15.22 1.77
N VAL A 81 8.10 14.55 2.92
CA VAL A 81 8.80 15.03 4.13
C VAL A 81 10.30 15.16 3.86
N LEU A 82 10.91 14.17 3.21
CA LEU A 82 12.32 14.23 2.82
C LEU A 82 12.61 15.44 1.94
N MET A 83 11.83 15.61 0.86
CA MET A 83 12.01 16.71 -0.08
C MET A 83 11.82 18.08 0.59
N LEU A 84 10.84 18.21 1.50
CA LEU A 84 10.64 19.45 2.25
C LEU A 84 11.82 19.75 3.17
N ASN A 85 12.30 18.75 3.91
CA ASN A 85 13.44 18.90 4.81
C ASN A 85 14.71 19.30 4.06
N GLU A 86 14.97 18.72 2.89
CA GLU A 86 16.12 19.12 2.04
C GLU A 86 16.06 20.58 1.59
N ARG A 87 14.86 21.15 1.44
CA ARG A 87 14.68 22.55 1.00
C ARG A 87 14.74 23.55 2.14
N VAL A 88 14.39 23.14 3.35
CA VAL A 88 14.29 24.02 4.52
C VAL A 88 15.52 23.92 5.43
N VAL A 89 16.35 22.89 5.26
CA VAL A 89 17.55 22.72 6.10
C VAL A 89 18.50 23.93 5.96
N PRO A 90 18.92 24.56 7.06
CA PRO A 90 19.85 25.67 7.02
C PRO A 90 21.26 25.20 6.61
N LEU A 91 22.00 26.06 5.90
CA LEU A 91 23.35 25.77 5.40
C LEU A 91 24.41 25.66 6.52
N GLU A 92 24.16 26.30 7.65
CA GLU A 92 25.05 26.27 8.81
C GLU A 92 24.31 25.67 10.02
N HIS A 93 25.07 25.02 10.91
CA HIS A 93 24.52 24.49 12.15
C HIS A 93 24.16 25.63 13.11
N THR A 94 22.89 26.03 13.09
CA THR A 94 22.32 27.02 14.00
C THR A 94 21.66 26.36 15.21
N ARG A 95 21.47 27.13 16.28
CA ARG A 95 20.57 26.71 17.38
C ARG A 95 19.15 26.51 16.82
N SER A 96 18.44 25.50 17.31
CA SER A 96 17.07 25.18 16.89
C SER A 96 16.11 25.08 18.06
N VAL A 97 14.83 25.33 17.79
CA VAL A 97 13.71 25.11 18.72
C VAL A 97 12.76 24.14 18.04
N GLY A 98 12.46 23.01 18.70
CA GLY A 98 11.50 22.04 18.22
C GLY A 98 10.09 22.40 18.67
N ILE A 99 9.13 22.37 17.73
CA ILE A 99 7.70 22.49 18.03
C ILE A 99 7.10 21.10 17.84
N LEU A 100 6.43 20.59 18.88
CA LEU A 100 5.74 19.30 18.83
C LEU A 100 4.26 19.54 18.56
N ASP A 101 3.81 19.07 17.41
CA ASP A 101 2.39 19.01 17.03
C ASP A 101 2.07 17.56 16.66
N VAL A 102 1.27 16.90 17.49
CA VAL A 102 0.88 15.50 17.33
C VAL A 102 -0.63 15.41 17.49
N TYR A 103 -1.24 14.43 16.81
CA TYR A 103 -2.67 14.18 16.93
C TYR A 103 -3.07 13.92 18.38
N GLY A 104 -4.23 14.46 18.78
CA GLY A 104 -4.78 14.26 20.11
C GLY A 104 -5.43 12.89 20.30
N PHE A 105 -5.84 12.60 21.53
CA PHE A 105 -6.45 11.32 21.90
C PHE A 105 -7.77 11.07 21.15
N GLU A 106 -7.87 9.94 20.46
CA GLU A 106 -9.06 9.48 19.76
C GLU A 106 -9.86 8.49 20.61
N ASN A 107 -11.17 8.68 20.72
CA ASN A 107 -12.07 7.76 21.45
C ASN A 107 -13.30 7.42 20.60
N PHE A 108 -13.12 6.47 19.69
CA PHE A 108 -14.21 5.93 18.87
C PHE A 108 -14.83 4.67 19.50
N LEU A 109 -15.97 4.23 18.96
CA LEU A 109 -16.61 2.97 19.36
C LEU A 109 -15.69 1.76 19.14
N ILE A 110 -14.85 1.82 18.09
CA ILE A 110 -13.82 0.82 17.78
C ILE A 110 -12.53 1.57 17.49
N ASN A 111 -11.52 1.41 18.35
CA ASN A 111 -10.18 1.95 18.15
C ASN A 111 -9.28 0.85 17.59
N GLY A 112 -8.62 1.12 16.46
CA GLY A 112 -7.71 0.17 15.82
C GLY A 112 -6.30 0.20 16.41
N PHE A 113 -5.41 -0.58 15.83
CA PHE A 113 -3.99 -0.58 16.20
C PHE A 113 -3.35 0.81 15.99
N ALA A 114 -3.72 1.52 14.92
CA ALA A 114 -3.20 2.87 14.68
C ALA A 114 -3.59 3.85 15.80
N GLN A 115 -4.84 3.80 16.28
CA GLN A 115 -5.29 4.59 17.44
C GLN A 115 -4.51 4.23 18.69
N LEU A 116 -4.27 2.94 18.97
CA LEU A 116 -3.44 2.51 20.10
C LEU A 116 -2.00 3.04 20.03
N CYS A 117 -1.44 3.18 18.83
CA CYS A 117 -0.08 3.71 18.65
C CYS A 117 0.01 5.22 18.83
N ILE A 118 -1.08 5.96 18.62
CA ILE A 118 -1.10 7.43 18.67
C ILE A 118 -1.59 7.94 20.04
N ASN A 119 -2.58 7.26 20.63
CA ASN A 119 -3.12 7.54 21.97
C ASN A 119 -2.12 7.24 23.09
#